data_AF-A0A151GBZ3-F1
#
_entry.id   AF-A0A151GBZ3-F1
#
_cell.length_a   1.000
_cell.length_b   1.000
_cell.length_c   1.000
_cell.angle_alpha   90.00
_cell.angle_beta   90.00
_cell.angle_gamma   90.00
#
_symmetry.space_group_name_H-M   'P 1'
#
loop_
_entity.id
_entity.type
_entity.pdbx_description
1 polymer ?
#
loop_
_entity_poly.entity_id
_entity_poly.type
_entity_poly.pdbx_seq_one_letter_code
_entity_poly.pdbx_strand_id
1 'polypeptide(L)' 'MSGPAPPAPGSACPSLPWRLASVAVIGTVGALSRGFLYGLNHVEVTGLDHLTGVLDQRRTQGRECGLLTVCNHVGV' A
#
# COMPACT_ATOMS: atom_id res chain seq x y z
N MET A 1 -25.61 10.08 39.79
CA MET A 1 -24.86 8.83 39.54
C MET A 1 -24.19 8.99 38.20
N SER A 2 -22.92 9.41 38.17
CA SER A 2 -22.16 9.56 36.92
C SER A 2 -21.59 8.19 36.54
N GLY A 3 -22.02 7.63 35.41
CA GLY A 3 -21.49 6.37 34.90
C GLY A 3 -20.01 6.49 34.49
N PRO A 4 -19.27 5.37 34.42
CA PRO A 4 -17.87 5.39 33.98
C PRO A 4 -17.77 5.95 32.56
N ALA A 5 -16.81 6.84 32.34
CA ALA A 5 -16.55 7.44 31.03
C ALA A 5 -16.27 6.35 29.98
N PRO A 6 -16.76 6.49 28.73
CA PRO A 6 -16.46 5.55 27.67
C PRO A 6 -14.94 5.48 27.45
N PRO A 7 -14.36 4.29 27.20
CA PRO A 7 -12.94 4.17 26.92
C PRO A 7 -12.60 5.01 25.69
N ALA A 8 -11.57 5.83 25.79
CA ALA A 8 -11.13 6.69 24.69
C ALA A 8 -10.78 5.84 23.45
N PRO A 9 -11.25 6.20 22.24
CA PRO A 9 -10.85 5.51 21.02
C PRO A 9 -9.40 5.87 20.70
N GLY A 10 -8.41 5.08 21.18
CA GLY A 10 -7.03 5.49 20.93
C GLY A 10 -5.85 4.69 21.47
N SER A 11 -5.93 3.40 21.80
CA SER A 11 -4.72 2.71 22.30
C SER A 11 -4.63 1.23 21.97
N ALA A 12 -4.55 0.91 20.68
CA ALA A 12 -3.90 -0.32 20.23
C ALA A 12 -2.81 0.08 19.23
N CYS A 13 -1.74 0.72 19.70
CA CYS A 13 -0.55 0.92 18.85
C CYS A 13 0.00 -0.49 18.56
N PRO A 14 -0.08 -0.97 17.31
CA PRO A 14 0.22 -2.36 17.01
C PRO A 14 1.68 -2.64 17.32
N SER A 15 1.93 -3.63 18.18
CA SER A 15 3.27 -4.02 18.59
C SER A 15 4.11 -4.43 17.38
N LEU A 16 5.43 -4.27 17.46
CA LEU A 16 6.37 -4.66 16.40
C LEU A 16 6.14 -6.09 15.87
N PRO A 17 5.94 -7.12 16.73
CA PRO A 17 5.59 -8.47 16.29
C PRO A 17 4.27 -8.53 15.51
N TRP A 18 3.25 -7.77 15.92
CA TRP A 18 1.97 -7.71 15.21
C TRP A 18 2.11 -7.11 13.82
N ARG A 19 2.93 -6.06 13.69
CA ARG A 19 3.23 -5.44 12.40
C ARG A 19 3.99 -6.41 11.49
N LEU A 20 4.99 -7.13 12.03
CA LEU A 20 5.74 -8.14 11.27
C LEU A 20 4.85 -9.29 10.82
N ALA A 21 3.99 -9.82 11.70
CA ALA A 21 3.03 -10.85 11.35
C ALA A 21 2.06 -10.37 10.26
N SER A 22 1.56 -9.14 10.37
CA SER A 22 0.68 -8.53 9.36
C SER A 22 1.40 -8.40 8.01
N VAL A 23 2.65 -7.94 8.01
CA VAL A 23 3.47 -7.83 6.79
C VAL A 23 3.72 -9.20 6.18
N ALA A 24 3.99 -10.21 7.00
CA ALA A 24 4.21 -11.58 6.53
C ALA A 24 2.96 -12.13 5.82
N VAL A 25 1.77 -11.96 6.41
CA VAL A 25 0.51 -12.43 5.80
C VAL A 25 0.20 -11.70 4.50
N ILE A 26 0.30 -10.36 4.49
CA ILE A 26 0.05 -9.57 3.27
C ILE A 26 1.07 -9.92 2.19
N GLY A 27 2.33 -10.10 2.58
CA GLY A 27 3.42 -10.47 1.68
C GLY A 27 3.21 -11.85 1.07
N THR A 28 2.81 -12.85 1.87
CA THR A 28 2.59 -14.22 1.38
C THR A 28 1.39 -14.29 0.44
N VAL A 29 0.27 -13.66 0.79
CA VAL A 29 -0.92 -13.61 -0.07
C VAL A 29 -0.61 -12.91 -1.39
N GLY A 30 0.10 -11.78 -1.33
CA GLY A 30 0.54 -11.06 -2.52
C GLY A 30 1.47 -11.89 -3.41
N ALA A 31 2.45 -12.57 -2.82
CA ALA A 31 3.39 -13.42 -3.53
C ALA A 31 2.71 -14.64 -4.19
N LEU A 32 1.78 -15.30 -3.48
CA LEU A 32 1.01 -16.43 -4.04
C LEU A 32 0.12 -15.98 -5.19
N SER A 33 -0.58 -14.86 -5.03
CA SER A 33 -1.45 -14.29 -6.07
C SER A 33 -0.64 -13.92 -7.30
N ARG A 34 0.51 -13.26 -7.10
CA ARG A 34 1.43 -12.90 -8.17
C ARG A 34 2.03 -14.12 -8.87
N GLY A 35 2.40 -15.15 -8.11
CA GLY A 35 2.91 -16.41 -8.65
C GLY A 35 1.88 -17.15 -9.50
N PHE A 36 0.62 -17.19 -9.06
CA PHE A 36 -0.46 -17.76 -9.85
C PHE A 36 -0.71 -16.98 -11.14
N LEU A 37 -0.76 -15.65 -11.04
CA LEU A 37 -1.02 -14.79 -12.19
C LEU A 37 0.11 -14.87 -13.22
N TYR A 38 1.37 -14.68 -12.83
CA TYR A 38 2.48 -14.67 -13.81
C TYR A 38 3.06 -16.05 -14.14
N GLY A 39 2.84 -17.05 -13.29
CA GLY A 39 3.39 -18.39 -13.48
C GLY A 39 2.45 -19.35 -14.21
N LEU A 40 1.13 -19.24 -13.98
CA LEU A 40 0.13 -20.13 -14.57
C LEU A 40 -0.74 -19.44 -15.63
N ASN A 41 -0.65 -18.12 -15.78
CA ASN A 41 -1.42 -17.36 -16.75
C ASN A 41 -0.52 -16.40 -17.55
N HIS A 42 -0.90 -16.14 -18.80
CA HIS A 42 -0.27 -15.09 -19.61
C HIS A 42 -0.98 -13.76 -19.31
N VAL A 43 -0.40 -12.97 -18.40
CA VAL A 43 -0.96 -11.67 -18.01
C VAL A 43 -0.51 -10.61 -19.00
N GLU A 44 -1.41 -10.21 -19.87
CA GLU A 44 -1.18 -9.09 -20.79
C GLU A 44 -1.55 -7.79 -20.07
N VAL A 45 -0.59 -6.88 -19.88
CA VAL A 45 -0.83 -5.58 -19.23
C VAL A 45 -0.70 -4.47 -20.27
N THR A 46 -1.82 -4.08 -20.87
CA THR A 46 -1.84 -3.00 -21.86
C THR A 46 -1.50 -1.66 -21.19
N GLY A 47 -0.41 -1.01 -21.61
CA GLY A 47 -0.03 0.34 -21.14
C GLY A 47 0.89 0.40 -19.91
N LEU A 48 1.34 -0.75 -19.37
CA LEU A 48 2.31 -0.77 -18.27
C LEU A 48 3.64 -0.11 -18.63
N ASP A 49 4.16 -0.37 -19.84
CA ASP A 49 5.42 0.22 -20.30
C ASP A 49 5.37 1.75 -20.35
N HIS A 50 4.23 2.32 -20.77
CA HIS A 50 4.04 3.76 -20.81
C HIS A 50 4.08 4.37 -19.41
N LEU A 51 3.42 3.74 -18.43
CA LEU A 51 3.43 4.19 -17.04
C LEU A 51 4.82 4.04 -16.40
N THR A 52 5.49 2.91 -16.63
CA THR A 52 6.82 2.66 -16.07
C THR A 52 7.87 3.60 -16.68
N GLY A 53 7.77 3.91 -17.97
CA GLY A 53 8.63 4.89 -18.64
C GLY A 53 8.48 6.30 -18.07
N VAL A 54 7.25 6.75 -17.77
CA VAL A 54 7.00 8.03 -17.09
C VAL A 54 7.57 8.03 -15.66
N LEU A 55 7.47 6.91 -14.95
CA LEU A 55 8.04 6.77 -13.61
C LEU A 55 9.57 6.76 -13.62
N ASP A 56 10.20 6.12 -14.61
CA ASP A 56 11.65 6.06 -14.75
C ASP A 56 12.24 7.43 -15.14
N GLN A 57 11.55 8.17 -16.02
CA GLN A 57 11.91 9.54 -16.36
C GLN A 57 11.87 10.49 -15.14
N ARG A 58 10.98 10.24 -14.16
CA ARG A 58 10.96 11.00 -12.90
C ARG A 58 12.02 10.54 -11.90
N ARG A 59 12.45 9.27 -11.96
CA ARG A 59 13.52 8.74 -11.11
C ARG A 59 14.87 9.40 -11.42
N THR A 60 15.13 9.71 -12.68
CA THR A 60 16.36 10.39 -13.13
C THR A 60 16.38 11.89 -12.84
N GLN A 61 15.22 12.52 -12.63
CA GLN A 61 15.07 13.95 -12.34
C GLN A 61 15.23 14.34 -10.86
N GLY A 62 15.52 13.38 -9.98
CA GLY A 62 15.65 13.61 -8.54
C GLY A 62 14.33 13.36 -7.83
N ARG A 63 14.39 12.50 -6.80
CA ARG A 63 13.21 12.07 -6.06
C ARG A 63 12.83 13.13 -5.03
N GLU A 64 12.17 14.19 -5.46
CA GLU A 64 11.45 15.06 -4.53
C GLU A 64 10.30 14.24 -3.94
N CYS A 65 10.49 13.79 -2.70
CA CYS A 65 9.49 13.07 -1.93
C CYS A 65 8.20 13.89 -1.84
N GLY A 66 7.27 13.60 -2.73
CA GLY A 66 5.89 14.03 -2.68
C GLY A 66 5.09 12.99 -3.44
N LEU A 67 4.89 11.81 -2.85
CA LEU A 67 3.88 10.88 -3.31
C LEU A 67 2.55 11.64 -3.24
N LEU A 68 2.18 12.21 -4.39
CA LEU A 68 0.97 12.92 -4.72
C LEU A 68 -0.10 12.84 -3.61
N THR A 69 -0.23 13.92 -2.85
CA THR A 69 -1.42 14.33 -2.10
C THR A 69 -2.64 14.56 -3.01
N VAL A 70 -2.70 13.94 -4.20
CA VAL A 70 -3.84 14.07 -5.14
C VAL A 70 -5.04 13.25 -4.69
N CYS A 71 -4.87 12.29 -3.77
CA CYS A 71 -6.01 11.72 -3.07
C CYS A 71 -6.71 12.73 -2.13
N ASN A 72 -6.16 13.94 -1.92
CA ASN A 72 -6.80 15.01 -1.17
C ASN A 72 -7.26 16.20 -2.04
N HIS A 73 -7.51 16.01 -3.34
CA HIS A 73 -8.08 17.07 -4.20
C HIS A 73 -9.45 16.73 -4.82
N VAL A 74 -9.95 15.51 -4.65
CA VAL A 74 -11.30 15.11 -5.14
C VAL A 74 -12.31 15.04 -3.98
N GLY A 75 -11.99 15.65 -2.85
CA GLY A 75 -12.84 15.69 -1.66
C GLY A 75 -12.84 17.07 -1.03
N VAL A 76 -13.32 18.08 -1.76
CA VAL A 76 -14.15 19.24 -1.35
C VAL A 76 -14.39 20.11 -2.57
#